data_AF-A0AA92VTL8-F1
#
_entry.id   AF-A0AA92VTL8-F1
#
_cell.length_a   1.000
_cell.length_b   1.000
_cell.length_c   1.000
_cell.angle_alpha   90.00
_cell.angle_beta   90.00
_cell.angle_gamma   90.00
#
_symmetry.space_group_name_H-M   'P 1'
#
loop_
_entity.id
_entity.type
_entity.pdbx_description
1 polymer ?
#
loop_
_entity_poly.entity_id
_entity_poly.type
_entity_poly.pdbx_seq_one_letter_code
_entity_poly.pdbx_strand_id
1 'polypeptide(L)'
;MHFLKFYQFLIGNKASFLQHYTGEGQEELYSQASLFWDKLDSLSIVFILLFFLIGVLAAWYYYKPFNEQPNRHYLPKYWWMFFIASAIVSFLVTLGAALGIAYPRIDGTWTIEIRIALQNAVLTLAINWLASVFICKRCATNAYRMFL
;
A
#
# COMPACT_ATOMS: atom_id res chain seq x y z
N MET A 1 -12.48 -7.27 11.41
CA MET A 1 -12.37 -8.14 10.22
C MET A 1 -10.89 -8.34 9.92
N HIS A 2 -10.47 -9.58 9.74
CA HIS A 2 -9.07 -9.97 9.56
C HIS A 2 -8.75 -10.10 8.06
N PHE A 3 -8.11 -9.09 7.48
CA PHE A 3 -7.77 -9.05 6.05
C PHE A 3 -6.28 -9.27 5.79
N LEU A 4 -5.48 -9.60 6.80
CA LEU A 4 -4.06 -9.88 6.60
C LEU A 4 -3.82 -11.07 5.66
N LYS A 5 -4.83 -11.93 5.47
CA LYS A 5 -4.87 -12.96 4.41
C LYS A 5 -4.55 -12.41 3.02
N PHE A 6 -4.95 -11.17 2.73
CA PHE A 6 -4.64 -10.50 1.47
C PHE A 6 -3.14 -10.26 1.27
N TYR A 7 -2.38 -10.14 2.36
CA TYR A 7 -0.94 -9.91 2.37
C TYR A 7 -0.11 -11.20 2.48
N GLN A 8 -0.74 -12.34 2.78
CA GLN A 8 -0.05 -13.61 3.08
C GLN A 8 0.92 -14.05 1.98
N PHE A 9 0.66 -13.68 0.73
CA PHE A 9 1.56 -13.97 -0.39
C PHE A 9 2.99 -13.47 -0.15
N LEU A 10 3.17 -12.28 0.44
CA LEU A 10 4.49 -11.71 0.71
C LEU A 10 4.94 -11.90 2.16
N ILE A 11 4.03 -11.82 3.13
CA ILE A 11 4.40 -11.84 4.56
C ILE A 11 4.40 -13.24 5.20
N GLY A 12 3.83 -14.26 4.54
CA GLY A 12 3.65 -15.59 5.12
C GLY A 12 2.48 -15.66 6.10
N ASN A 13 2.45 -16.67 6.97
CA ASN A 13 1.37 -16.87 7.95
C ASN A 13 1.88 -16.71 9.39
N LYS A 14 0.93 -16.55 10.33
CA LYS A 14 1.23 -16.33 11.76
C LYS A 14 2.13 -17.42 12.32
N ALA A 15 1.85 -18.69 12.01
CA ALA A 15 2.62 -19.81 12.52
C ALA A 15 4.09 -19.77 12.07
N SER A 16 4.34 -19.47 10.79
CA SER A 16 5.68 -19.34 10.23
C SER A 16 6.45 -18.16 10.84
N PHE A 17 5.76 -17.05 11.13
CA PHE A 17 6.38 -15.94 11.86
C PHE A 17 6.73 -16.33 13.29
N LEU A 18 5.77 -16.91 14.03
CA LEU A 18 5.92 -17.25 15.44
C LEU A 18 6.92 -18.37 15.71
N GLN A 19 7.19 -19.25 14.74
CA GLN A 19 8.15 -20.35 14.87
C GLN A 19 9.56 -19.87 15.27
N HIS A 20 9.93 -18.63 14.94
CA HIS A 20 11.23 -18.05 15.30
C HIS A 20 11.36 -17.72 16.80
N TYR A 21 10.26 -17.77 17.56
CA TYR A 21 10.19 -17.37 18.97
C TYR A 21 9.74 -18.50 19.90
N THR A 22 9.71 -19.76 19.43
CA THR A 22 9.23 -20.91 20.21
C THR A 22 10.33 -21.62 21.03
N GLY A 23 11.48 -20.99 21.29
CA GLY A 23 12.57 -21.58 22.08
C GLY A 23 12.28 -21.60 23.60
N GLU A 24 12.93 -22.52 24.33
CA GLU A 24 12.87 -22.54 25.80
C GLU A 24 13.33 -21.19 26.38
N GLY A 25 12.52 -20.60 27.27
CA GLY A 25 12.78 -19.28 27.87
C GLY A 25 12.36 -18.07 27.01
N GLN A 26 11.73 -18.27 25.85
CA GLN A 26 11.30 -17.18 24.94
C GLN A 26 9.79 -16.85 25.00
N GLU A 27 9.10 -17.26 26.06
CA GLU A 27 7.64 -17.08 26.22
C GLU A 27 7.20 -15.61 26.09
N GLU A 28 7.99 -14.68 26.63
CA GLU A 28 7.73 -13.25 26.51
C GLU A 28 7.83 -12.76 25.05
N LEU A 29 8.89 -13.17 24.33
CA LEU A 29 9.08 -12.82 22.92
C LEU A 29 7.97 -13.40 22.04
N TYR A 30 7.56 -14.63 22.32
CA TYR A 30 6.43 -15.26 21.63
C TYR A 30 5.13 -14.47 21.84
N SER A 31 4.84 -14.07 23.08
CA SER A 31 3.68 -13.26 23.42
C SER A 31 3.70 -11.91 22.68
N GLN A 32 4.85 -11.22 22.69
CA GLN A 32 5.05 -9.96 21.97
C GLN A 32 4.89 -10.12 20.45
N ALA A 33 5.43 -11.20 19.86
CA ALA A 33 5.29 -11.52 18.45
C ALA A 33 3.83 -11.78 18.06
N SER A 34 3.11 -12.50 18.90
CA SER A 34 1.69 -12.80 18.70
C SER A 34 0.85 -11.51 18.73
N LEU A 35 1.11 -10.64 19.71
CA LEU A 35 0.46 -9.33 19.83
C LEU A 35 0.75 -8.43 18.62
N PHE A 36 1.99 -8.39 18.15
CA PHE A 36 2.37 -7.66 16.93
C PHE A 36 1.57 -8.15 15.72
N TRP A 37 1.48 -9.47 15.54
CA TRP A 37 0.71 -10.05 14.44
C TRP A 37 -0.78 -9.71 14.52
N ASP A 38 -1.38 -9.80 15.71
CA ASP A 38 -2.79 -9.50 15.90
C ASP A 38 -3.09 -8.01 15.66
N LYS A 39 -2.18 -7.11 16.02
CA LYS A 39 -2.28 -5.69 15.68
C LYS A 39 -2.18 -5.46 14.17
N LEU A 40 -1.23 -6.07 13.48
CA LEU A 40 -1.15 -5.99 12.03
C LEU A 40 -2.44 -6.47 11.37
N ASP A 41 -3.02 -7.56 11.87
CA ASP A 41 -4.26 -8.10 11.32
C ASP A 41 -5.45 -7.16 11.59
N SER A 42 -5.49 -6.50 12.74
CA SER A 42 -6.48 -5.45 13.00
C SER A 42 -6.34 -4.23 12.08
N LEU A 43 -5.10 -3.89 11.69
CA LEU A 43 -4.76 -2.79 10.79
C LEU A 43 -4.91 -3.13 9.32
N SER A 44 -5.09 -4.40 8.97
CA SER A 44 -5.13 -4.86 7.58
C SER A 44 -6.15 -4.12 6.71
N ILE A 45 -7.31 -3.75 7.27
CA ILE A 45 -8.31 -2.94 6.56
C ILE A 45 -7.80 -1.52 6.27
N VAL A 46 -7.04 -0.93 7.19
CA VAL A 46 -6.44 0.39 7.00
C VAL A 46 -5.43 0.34 5.87
N PHE A 47 -4.57 -0.69 5.81
CA PHE A 47 -3.63 -0.87 4.71
C PHE A 47 -4.34 -1.01 3.36
N ILE A 48 -5.48 -1.71 3.32
CA ILE A 48 -6.28 -1.84 2.09
C ILE A 48 -6.83 -0.49 1.64
N LEU A 49 -7.42 0.25 2.56
CA LEU A 49 -7.96 1.58 2.26
C LEU A 49 -6.87 2.55 1.80
N LEU A 50 -5.68 2.49 2.39
CA LEU A 50 -4.56 3.36 2.04
C LEU A 50 -4.14 3.17 0.57
N PHE A 51 -3.84 1.95 0.12
CA PHE A 51 -3.40 1.75 -1.26
C PHE A 51 -4.51 2.12 -2.26
N PHE A 52 -5.77 1.81 -1.91
CA PHE A 52 -6.90 2.08 -2.77
C PHE A 52 -7.14 3.59 -2.93
N LEU A 53 -7.21 4.33 -1.81
CA LEU A 53 -7.43 5.76 -1.81
C LEU A 53 -6.27 6.50 -2.49
N ILE A 54 -5.02 6.15 -2.18
CA ILE A 54 -3.84 6.78 -2.81
C ILE A 54 -3.87 6.55 -4.33
N GLY A 55 -4.16 5.33 -4.78
CA GLY A 55 -4.22 5.00 -6.20
C GLY A 55 -5.30 5.78 -6.94
N VAL A 56 -6.52 5.80 -6.40
CA VAL A 56 -7.67 6.52 -7.00
C VAL A 56 -7.45 8.03 -6.97
N LEU A 57 -7.03 8.60 -5.84
CA LEU A 57 -6.82 10.05 -5.69
C LEU A 57 -5.67 10.53 -6.56
N ALA A 58 -4.57 9.77 -6.68
CA ALA A 58 -3.48 10.13 -7.58
C ALA A 58 -3.92 10.16 -9.04
N ALA A 59 -4.69 9.15 -9.48
CA ALA A 59 -5.25 9.12 -10.83
C ALA A 59 -6.23 10.30 -11.05
N TRP A 60 -7.17 10.51 -10.13
CA TRP A 60 -8.13 11.62 -10.21
C TRP A 60 -7.41 12.98 -10.25
N TYR A 61 -6.44 13.20 -9.36
CA TYR A 61 -5.68 14.44 -9.28
C TYR A 61 -4.91 14.72 -10.57
N TYR A 62 -4.28 13.68 -11.15
CA TYR A 62 -3.63 13.81 -12.45
C TYR A 62 -4.63 14.21 -13.54
N TYR A 63 -5.74 13.48 -13.73
CA TYR A 63 -6.64 13.68 -14.86
C TYR A 63 -7.51 14.95 -14.77
N LYS A 64 -7.79 15.44 -13.56
CA LYS A 64 -8.65 16.60 -13.31
C LYS A 64 -7.83 17.84 -12.91
N PRO A 65 -7.55 18.11 -11.63
CA PRO A 65 -6.98 19.40 -11.21
C PRO A 65 -5.58 19.67 -11.79
N PHE A 66 -4.76 18.64 -12.05
CA PHE A 66 -3.43 18.85 -12.60
C PHE A 66 -3.46 19.15 -14.11
N ASN A 67 -4.22 18.39 -14.90
CA ASN A 67 -4.30 18.57 -16.36
C ASN A 67 -5.28 19.68 -16.80
N GLU A 68 -6.09 20.24 -15.90
CA GLU A 68 -6.90 21.44 -16.21
C GLU A 68 -6.09 22.74 -16.10
N GLN A 69 -4.85 22.68 -15.62
CA GLN A 69 -3.97 23.85 -15.53
C GLN A 69 -3.24 24.13 -16.86
N PRO A 70 -3.00 25.41 -17.19
CA PRO A 70 -2.34 25.81 -18.43
C PRO A 70 -0.94 25.18 -18.57
N ASN A 71 -0.56 24.88 -19.82
CA ASN A 71 0.72 24.26 -20.20
C ASN A 71 0.95 22.81 -19.73
N ARG A 72 -0.09 22.11 -19.27
CA ARG A 72 0.04 20.72 -18.78
C ARG A 72 -0.70 19.67 -19.61
N HIS A 73 -1.47 20.10 -20.60
CA HIS A 73 -2.37 19.25 -21.37
C HIS A 73 -1.59 18.26 -22.25
N TYR A 74 -2.16 17.07 -22.45
CA TYR A 74 -1.68 16.06 -23.41
C TYR A 74 -0.23 15.59 -23.27
N LEU A 75 0.37 15.74 -22.09
CA LEU A 75 1.75 15.31 -21.83
C LEU A 75 1.78 13.96 -21.06
N PRO A 76 2.18 12.84 -21.71
CA PRO A 76 2.18 11.51 -21.08
C PRO A 76 3.21 11.36 -19.96
N LYS A 77 4.29 12.15 -19.99
CA LYS A 77 5.35 12.12 -18.95
C LYS A 77 4.79 12.35 -17.54
N TYR A 78 3.76 13.18 -17.41
CA TYR A 78 3.16 13.48 -16.12
C TYR A 78 2.37 12.30 -15.58
N TRP A 79 1.77 11.48 -16.44
CA TRP A 79 1.11 10.27 -15.96
C TRP A 79 2.10 9.31 -15.32
N TRP A 80 3.23 9.03 -15.98
CA TRP A 80 4.29 8.19 -15.41
C TRP A 80 4.84 8.76 -14.11
N MET A 81 4.98 10.09 -14.02
CA MET A 81 5.38 10.77 -12.79
C MET A 81 4.38 10.54 -11.65
N PHE A 82 3.07 10.73 -11.88
CA PHE A 82 2.04 10.49 -10.87
C PHE A 82 1.86 9.00 -10.54
N PHE A 83 2.07 8.12 -11.53
CA PHE A 83 2.04 6.67 -11.36
C PHE A 83 3.14 6.22 -10.40
N ILE A 84 4.40 6.57 -10.67
CA ILE A 84 5.54 6.24 -9.81
C ILE A 84 5.42 6.94 -8.45
N ALA A 85 5.04 8.21 -8.41
CA ALA A 85 4.86 8.95 -7.16
C ALA A 85 3.80 8.28 -6.26
N SER A 86 2.71 7.76 -6.83
CA SER A 86 1.67 7.08 -6.04
C SER A 86 2.19 5.82 -5.33
N ALA A 87 3.07 5.05 -5.97
CA ALA A 87 3.72 3.90 -5.33
C ALA A 87 4.64 4.33 -4.17
N ILE A 88 5.45 5.37 -4.37
CA ILE A 88 6.37 5.89 -3.34
C ILE A 88 5.56 6.39 -2.14
N VAL A 89 4.51 7.19 -2.39
CA VAL A 89 3.63 7.71 -1.32
C VAL A 89 2.93 6.56 -0.60
N SER A 90 2.39 5.58 -1.31
CA SER A 90 1.77 4.41 -0.69
C SER A 90 2.75 3.61 0.16
N PHE A 91 3.98 3.41 -0.31
CA PHE A 91 5.02 2.72 0.44
C PHE A 91 5.30 3.45 1.76
N LEU A 92 5.59 4.76 1.70
CA LEU A 92 5.93 5.55 2.87
C LEU A 92 4.79 5.65 3.88
N VAL A 93 3.55 5.87 3.42
CA VAL A 93 2.38 5.98 4.30
C VAL A 93 2.05 4.63 4.94
N THR A 94 2.11 3.53 4.18
CA THR A 94 1.86 2.19 4.72
C THR A 94 2.94 1.79 5.73
N LEU A 95 4.21 2.05 5.40
CA LEU A 95 5.33 1.77 6.31
C LEU A 95 5.21 2.60 7.59
N GLY A 96 4.91 3.91 7.47
CA GLY A 96 4.68 4.77 8.61
C GLY A 96 3.52 4.31 9.49
N ALA A 97 2.41 3.86 8.89
CA ALA A 97 1.26 3.32 9.63
C ALA A 97 1.59 2.00 10.34
N ALA A 98 2.32 1.09 9.69
CA ALA A 98 2.77 -0.16 10.30
C ALA A 98 3.70 0.13 11.48
N LEU A 99 4.72 0.96 11.27
CA LEU A 99 5.70 1.35 12.28
C LEU A 99 5.08 2.10 13.46
N GLY A 100 4.14 3.01 13.21
CA GLY A 100 3.56 3.87 14.25
C GLY A 100 2.51 3.18 15.13
N ILE A 101 1.93 2.07 14.68
CA ILE A 101 0.76 1.47 15.34
C ILE A 101 1.03 0.01 15.79
N ALA A 102 1.86 -0.75 15.08
CA ALA A 102 2.18 -2.13 15.43
C ALA A 102 3.29 -2.22 16.49
N TYR A 103 2.91 -2.05 17.75
CA TYR A 103 3.77 -2.30 18.93
C TYR A 103 3.34 -3.56 19.68
N PRO A 104 4.23 -4.34 20.30
CA PRO A 104 5.67 -4.12 20.49
C PRO A 104 6.51 -4.50 19.27
N ARG A 105 7.67 -3.85 19.12
CA ARG A 105 8.65 -4.19 18.07
C ARG A 105 9.67 -5.17 18.64
N ILE A 106 9.85 -6.28 17.95
CA ILE A 106 10.85 -7.30 18.25
C ILE A 106 11.67 -7.57 16.99
N ASP A 107 12.85 -8.17 17.15
CA ASP A 107 13.70 -8.50 16.01
C ASP A 107 12.94 -9.39 15.01
N GLY A 108 12.86 -8.93 13.75
CA GLY A 108 12.13 -9.59 12.67
C GLY A 108 10.82 -8.91 12.25
N THR A 109 10.23 -8.01 13.07
CA THR A 109 8.98 -7.31 12.69
C THR A 109 9.18 -6.38 11.49
N TRP A 110 10.34 -5.74 11.40
CA TRP A 110 10.71 -4.83 10.31
C TRP A 110 10.56 -5.44 8.91
N THR A 111 10.93 -6.72 8.76
CA THR A 111 10.81 -7.43 7.49
C THR A 111 9.35 -7.58 7.05
N ILE A 112 8.43 -7.82 8.00
CA ILE A 112 7.01 -7.92 7.72
C ILE A 112 6.46 -6.56 7.31
N GLU A 113 6.80 -5.51 8.05
CA GLU A 113 6.32 -4.14 7.78
C GLU A 113 6.73 -3.66 6.38
N ILE A 114 7.99 -3.89 5.99
CA ILE A 114 8.47 -3.60 4.64
C ILE A 114 7.70 -4.39 3.58
N ARG A 115 7.47 -5.69 3.80
CA ARG A 115 6.76 -6.54 2.84
C ARG A 115 5.31 -6.08 2.62
N ILE A 116 4.61 -5.67 3.69
CA ILE A 116 3.28 -5.07 3.59
C ILE A 116 3.33 -3.77 2.78
N ALA A 117 4.27 -2.88 3.09
CA ALA A 117 4.43 -1.60 2.39
C ALA A 117 4.76 -1.78 0.90
N LEU A 118 5.63 -2.74 0.55
CA LEU A 118 5.96 -3.10 -0.83
C LEU A 118 4.73 -3.64 -1.57
N GLN A 119 3.98 -4.54 -0.95
CA GLN A 119 2.75 -5.07 -1.56
C GLN A 119 1.76 -3.93 -1.84
N ASN A 120 1.57 -3.02 -0.88
CA ASN A 120 0.72 -1.85 -1.05
C ASN A 120 1.18 -0.92 -2.17
N ALA A 121 2.48 -0.71 -2.32
CA ALA A 121 3.02 0.09 -3.42
C ALA A 121 2.64 -0.52 -4.78
N VAL A 122 2.79 -1.83 -4.95
CA VAL A 122 2.41 -2.54 -6.18
C VAL A 122 0.90 -2.50 -6.42
N LEU A 123 0.10 -2.73 -5.38
CA LEU A 123 -1.36 -2.67 -5.49
C LEU A 123 -1.86 -1.26 -5.81
N THR A 124 -1.20 -0.23 -5.28
CA THR A 124 -1.50 1.17 -5.62
C THR A 124 -1.31 1.42 -7.10
N LEU A 125 -0.24 0.89 -7.71
CA LEU A 125 -0.02 0.99 -9.15
C LEU A 125 -1.15 0.32 -9.93
N ALA A 126 -1.58 -0.88 -9.53
CA ALA A 126 -2.69 -1.57 -10.18
C ALA A 126 -4.00 -0.76 -10.10
N ILE A 127 -4.34 -0.22 -8.92
CA ILE A 127 -5.52 0.62 -8.73
C ILE A 127 -5.42 1.93 -9.52
N ASN A 128 -4.26 2.59 -9.49
CA ASN A 128 -4.02 3.82 -10.25
C ASN A 128 -4.21 3.58 -11.74
N TRP A 129 -3.67 2.48 -12.27
CA TRP A 129 -3.84 2.10 -13.67
C TRP A 129 -5.32 1.84 -14.01
N LEU A 130 -6.05 1.07 -13.20
CA LEU A 130 -7.48 0.81 -13.41
C LEU A 130 -8.31 2.09 -13.36
N ALA A 131 -8.06 2.96 -12.36
CA ALA A 131 -8.71 4.25 -12.25
C ALA A 131 -8.38 5.16 -13.45
N SER A 132 -7.13 5.14 -13.92
CA SER A 132 -6.69 5.88 -15.10
C SER A 132 -7.42 5.42 -16.36
N VAL A 133 -7.54 4.11 -16.58
CA VAL A 133 -8.29 3.54 -17.71
C VAL A 133 -9.75 3.96 -17.64
N PHE A 134 -10.38 3.87 -16.47
CA PHE A 134 -11.77 4.26 -16.27
C PHE A 134 -11.99 5.75 -16.59
N ILE A 135 -11.18 6.64 -16.00
CA ILE A 135 -11.29 8.10 -16.20
C ILE A 135 -11.04 8.46 -17.67
N CYS A 136 -10.01 7.90 -18.31
CA CYS A 136 -9.72 8.10 -19.73
C CYS A 136 -10.90 7.74 -20.64
N LYS A 137 -11.59 6.62 -20.35
CA LYS A 137 -12.66 6.10 -21.20
C LYS A 137 -14.03 6.73 -20.92
N ARG A 138 -14.30 7.15 -19.68
CA ARG A 138 -15.64 7.56 -19.24
C ARG A 138 -15.77 9.05 -18.93
N CYS A 139 -14.67 9.77 -18.71
CA CYS A 139 -14.70 11.16 -18.29
C CYS A 139 -14.06 12.09 -19.33
N ALA A 140 -14.56 13.33 -19.40
CA ALA A 140 -13.87 14.39 -20.11
C ALA A 140 -12.57 14.76 -19.35
N THR A 141 -11.44 14.75 -20.06
CA THR A 141 -10.12 15.11 -19.53
C THR A 141 -9.25 15.75 -20.61
N ASN A 142 -8.39 16.67 -20.18
CA ASN A 142 -7.35 17.33 -21.00
C ASN A 142 -6.01 16.58 -20.95
N ALA A 143 -5.95 15.45 -20.23
CA ALA A 143 -4.79 14.58 -20.20
C ALA A 143 -4.59 13.83 -21.53
N TYR A 144 -3.36 13.34 -21.75
CA TYR A 144 -3.09 12.45 -22.88
C TYR A 144 -3.88 11.14 -22.73
N ARG A 145 -4.65 10.79 -23.76
CA ARG A 145 -5.47 9.57 -23.76
C ARG A 145 -4.63 8.34 -24.09
N MET A 146 -3.89 7.83 -23.10
CA MET A 146 -3.04 6.65 -23.26
C MET A 146 -3.82 5.35 -23.52
N PHE A 147 -5.12 5.32 -23.20
CA PHE A 147 -5.92 4.11 -23.14
C PHE A 147 -7.18 4.16 -24.03
N LEU A 148 -7.07 4.82 -25.20
CA LEU A 148 -8.11 4.87 -26.23
C LEU A 148 -8.48 3.47 -26.74
#